data_AF-G1Q7H6-F1
#
_entry.id   AF-G1Q7H6-F1
#
_cell.length_a   1.000
_cell.length_b   1.000
_cell.length_c   1.000
_cell.angle_alpha   90.00
_cell.angle_beta   90.00
_cell.angle_gamma   90.00
#
_symmetry.space_group_name_H-M   'P 1'
#
loop_
_entity.id
_entity.type
_entity.pdbx_description
1 polymer ?
#
loop_
_entity_poly.entity_id
_entity_poly.type
_entity_poly.pdbx_seq_one_letter_code
_entity_poly.pdbx_strand_id
1 'polypeptide(L)'
;MKLVVVLMLSALPLSCYAGSGCTSLEDVISKSIDPTESKTQYIEDLQQLIPREFTANALKKIKQCFLDLNNETLSNFRVMM
;
A
#
# COMPACT_ATOMS: atom_id res chain seq x y z
N MET A 1 35.34 8.57 16.98
CA MET A 1 34.02 9.26 16.96
C MET A 1 33.52 9.58 15.55
N LYS A 2 34.36 10.02 14.59
CA LYS A 2 33.93 10.28 13.19
C LYS A 2 33.31 9.06 12.47
N LEU A 3 33.89 7.86 12.65
CA LEU A 3 33.40 6.62 12.01
C LEU A 3 31.98 6.21 12.43
N VAL A 4 31.63 6.42 13.69
CA VAL A 4 30.27 6.10 14.20
C VAL A 4 29.23 7.02 13.57
N VAL A 5 29.56 8.31 13.40
CA VAL A 5 28.66 9.28 12.74
C VAL A 5 28.44 8.94 11.27
N VAL A 6 29.49 8.49 10.56
CA VAL A 6 29.39 8.05 9.15
C VAL A 6 28.51 6.79 9.04
N LEU A 7 28.68 5.82 9.94
CA LEU A 7 27.84 4.61 9.97
C LEU A 7 26.37 4.93 10.24
N MET A 8 26.09 5.80 11.22
CA MET A 8 24.73 6.27 11.49
C MET A 8 24.14 6.97 10.26
N LEU A 9 24.87 7.90 9.64
CA LEU A 9 24.42 8.63 8.44
C LEU A 9 24.17 7.72 7.24
N SER A 10 24.87 6.58 7.12
CA SER A 10 24.60 5.57 6.08
C SER A 10 23.39 4.68 6.38
N ALA A 11 23.05 4.50 7.67
CA ALA A 11 21.87 3.76 8.10
C ALA A 11 20.60 4.62 8.04
N LEU A 12 20.70 5.93 8.22
CA LEU A 12 19.56 6.86 8.12
C LEU A 12 18.77 6.76 6.80
N PRO A 13 19.40 6.77 5.60
CA PRO A 13 18.66 6.62 4.35
C PRO A 13 18.00 5.24 4.25
N LEU A 14 18.61 4.18 4.80
CA LEU A 14 17.99 2.85 4.84
C LEU A 14 16.74 2.82 5.73
N SER A 15 16.74 3.55 6.85
CA SER A 15 15.56 3.68 7.71
C SER A 15 14.47 4.60 7.15
N CYS A 16 14.83 5.59 6.32
CA CYS A 16 13.86 6.50 5.69
C CYS A 16 13.35 6.01 4.32
N TYR A 17 13.90 4.92 3.78
CA TYR A 17 13.46 4.28 2.54
C TYR A 17 12.72 2.96 2.78
N ALA A 18 12.53 2.58 4.05
CA ALA A 18 11.71 1.44 4.39
C ALA A 18 10.24 1.85 4.14
N GLY A 19 9.64 1.32 3.07
CA GLY A 19 8.19 1.40 2.83
C GLY A 19 7.43 0.70 3.95
N SER A 20 6.47 -0.17 3.63
CA SER A 20 5.76 -0.89 4.69
C SER A 20 6.61 -1.97 5.37
N GLY A 21 7.74 -2.35 4.75
CA GLY A 21 8.58 -3.48 5.17
C GLY A 21 7.95 -4.85 4.88
N CYS A 22 6.79 -4.88 4.24
CA CYS A 22 6.04 -6.08 3.87
C CYS A 22 5.53 -5.96 2.42
N THR A 23 6.14 -6.71 1.50
CA THR A 23 5.79 -6.64 0.07
C THR A 23 4.32 -6.95 -0.20
N SER A 24 3.72 -7.90 0.55
CA SER A 24 2.29 -8.20 0.40
C SER A 24 1.39 -7.03 0.79
N LEU A 25 1.77 -6.26 1.81
CA LEU A 25 1.03 -5.07 2.21
C LEU A 25 1.17 -3.95 1.17
N GLU A 26 2.37 -3.76 0.62
CA GLU A 26 2.62 -2.80 -0.46
C GLU A 26 1.79 -3.13 -1.70
N ASP A 27 1.70 -4.40 -2.07
CA ASP A 27 0.89 -4.86 -3.20
C ASP A 27 -0.60 -4.57 -2.96
N VAL A 28 -1.12 -4.91 -1.77
CA VAL A 28 -2.51 -4.59 -1.38
C VAL A 28 -2.77 -3.09 -1.49
N ILE A 29 -1.88 -2.24 -0.97
CA ILE A 29 -2.03 -0.78 -1.04
C ILE A 29 -2.05 -0.32 -2.49
N SER A 30 -1.09 -0.78 -3.30
CA SER A 30 -0.94 -0.36 -4.70
C SER A 30 -2.19 -0.69 -5.53
N LYS A 31 -2.74 -1.89 -5.35
CA LYS A 31 -3.99 -2.35 -5.98
C LYS A 31 -5.21 -1.59 -5.44
N SER A 32 -5.23 -1.29 -4.15
CA SER A 32 -6.36 -0.56 -3.53
C SER A 32 -6.53 0.82 -4.16
N ILE A 33 -5.42 1.53 -4.40
CA ILE A 33 -5.42 2.91 -4.91
C ILE A 33 -5.35 3.03 -6.44
N ASP A 34 -5.22 1.92 -7.18
CA ASP A 34 -5.21 1.94 -8.64
C ASP A 34 -6.62 2.23 -9.19
N PRO A 35 -6.87 3.39 -9.83
CA PRO A 35 -8.19 3.73 -10.33
C PRO A 35 -8.58 2.93 -11.58
N THR A 36 -7.63 2.24 -12.23
CA THR A 36 -7.87 1.46 -13.45
C THR A 36 -8.31 0.03 -13.14
N GLU A 37 -8.08 -0.44 -11.92
CA GLU A 37 -8.41 -1.79 -11.48
C GLU A 37 -9.86 -1.89 -10.99
N SER A 38 -10.59 -2.88 -11.52
CA SER A 38 -11.98 -3.13 -11.12
C SER A 38 -12.09 -3.74 -9.73
N LYS A 39 -13.26 -3.60 -9.08
CA LYS A 39 -13.53 -4.28 -7.79
C LYS A 39 -13.46 -5.81 -7.88
N THR A 40 -13.79 -6.39 -9.03
CA THR A 40 -13.73 -7.84 -9.21
C THR A 40 -12.28 -8.29 -9.28
N GLN A 41 -11.49 -7.65 -10.15
CA GLN A 41 -10.05 -7.90 -10.27
C GLN A 41 -9.33 -7.77 -8.92
N TYR A 42 -9.63 -6.69 -8.19
CA TYR A 42 -9.06 -6.44 -6.85
C TYR A 42 -9.31 -7.58 -5.85
N ILE A 43 -10.48 -8.22 -5.91
CA ILE A 43 -10.81 -9.34 -5.02
C ILE A 43 -10.14 -10.63 -5.48
N GLU A 44 -10.05 -10.86 -6.80
CA GLU A 44 -9.33 -12.00 -7.37
C GLU A 44 -7.84 -11.93 -7.03
N ASP A 45 -7.23 -10.76 -7.18
CA ASP A 45 -5.81 -10.53 -6.89
C ASP A 45 -5.47 -10.75 -5.40
N LEU A 46 -6.42 -10.45 -4.51
CA LEU A 46 -6.25 -10.59 -3.06
C LEU A 46 -6.85 -11.88 -2.50
N GLN A 47 -7.29 -12.82 -3.33
CA GLN A 47 -8.04 -14.01 -2.88
C GLN A 47 -7.30 -14.82 -1.81
N GLN A 48 -5.97 -14.89 -1.88
CA GLN A 48 -5.15 -15.60 -0.89
C GLN A 48 -5.19 -14.97 0.52
N LEU A 49 -5.52 -13.67 0.60
CA LEU A 49 -5.62 -12.89 1.85
C LEU A 49 -7.07 -12.79 2.35
N ILE A 50 -8.03 -13.39 1.64
CA ILE A 50 -9.45 -13.30 1.94
C ILE A 50 -9.92 -14.61 2.59
N PRO A 51 -9.96 -14.69 3.94
CA PRO A 51 -10.34 -15.92 4.62
C PRO A 51 -11.83 -16.23 4.50
N ARG A 52 -12.68 -15.21 4.31
CA ARG A 52 -14.14 -15.32 4.34
C ARG A 52 -14.81 -14.26 3.47
N GLU A 53 -16.07 -14.52 3.12
CA GLU A 53 -16.91 -13.59 2.34
C GLU A 53 -17.04 -12.21 3.00
N PHE A 54 -17.10 -12.15 4.33
CA PHE A 54 -17.13 -10.88 5.06
C PHE A 54 -15.91 -10.00 4.72
N THR A 55 -14.71 -10.59 4.67
CA THR A 55 -13.48 -9.87 4.30
C THR A 55 -13.54 -9.40 2.84
N ALA A 56 -14.05 -10.24 1.93
CA ALA A 56 -14.24 -9.85 0.53
C ALA A 56 -15.17 -8.63 0.40
N ASN A 57 -16.28 -8.63 1.14
CA ASN A 57 -17.24 -7.53 1.12
C ASN A 57 -16.67 -6.25 1.73
N ALA A 58 -15.84 -6.35 2.77
CA ALA A 58 -15.12 -5.21 3.33
C ALA A 58 -14.11 -4.63 2.32
N LEU A 59 -13.32 -5.48 1.66
CA LEU A 59 -12.36 -5.07 0.64
C LEU A 59 -13.05 -4.43 -0.59
N LYS A 60 -14.20 -4.95 -1.02
CA LYS A 60 -15.00 -4.31 -2.09
C LYS A 60 -15.43 -2.89 -1.71
N LYS A 61 -15.80 -2.66 -0.45
CA LYS A 61 -16.16 -1.32 0.04
C LYS A 61 -14.94 -0.40 0.08
N ILE A 62 -13.80 -0.89 0.59
CA ILE A 62 -12.54 -0.15 0.60
C ILE A 62 -12.15 0.26 -0.82
N LYS A 63 -12.19 -0.67 -1.78
CA LYS A 63 -11.90 -0.39 -3.19
C LYS A 63 -12.86 0.65 -3.77
N GLN A 64 -14.16 0.54 -3.47
CA GLN A 64 -15.13 1.55 -3.91
C GLN A 64 -14.78 2.93 -3.34
N CYS A 65 -14.41 3.03 -2.06
CA CYS A 65 -14.01 4.30 -1.47
C CYS A 65 -12.86 4.95 -2.25
N PHE A 66 -11.84 4.19 -2.66
CA PHE A 66 -10.74 4.73 -3.48
C PHE A 66 -11.17 5.11 -4.90
N LEU A 67 -12.06 4.33 -5.52
CA LEU A 67 -12.61 4.66 -6.84
C LEU A 67 -13.45 5.95 -6.83
N ASP A 68 -14.01 6.31 -5.68
CA ASP A 68 -14.78 7.56 -5.50
C ASP A 68 -13.87 8.77 -5.23
N LEU A 69 -12.56 8.58 -5.01
CA LEU A 69 -11.60 9.67 -4.81
C LEU A 69 -11.09 10.24 -6.14
N ASN A 70 -10.64 11.49 -6.11
CA ASN A 70 -10.01 12.12 -7.26
C ASN A 70 -8.51 11.73 -7.38
N ASN A 71 -7.95 11.93 -8.58
CA ASN A 71 -6.55 11.57 -8.87
C ASN A 71 -5.53 12.27 -7.95
N GLU A 72 -5.80 13.50 -7.53
CA GLU A 72 -4.94 14.25 -6.60
C GLU A 72 -4.88 13.54 -5.24
N THR A 73 -6.03 13.14 -4.70
CA THR A 73 -6.12 12.44 -3.41
C THR A 73 -5.46 11.07 -3.49
N LEU A 74 -5.68 10.33 -4.58
CA LEU A 74 -5.00 9.04 -4.82
C LEU A 74 -3.48 9.21 -4.90
N SER A 75 -3.01 10.26 -5.57
CA SER A 75 -1.57 10.58 -5.64
C SER A 75 -1.00 10.93 -4.27
N ASN A 76 -1.74 11.68 -3.45
CA ASN A 76 -1.31 12.02 -2.10
C ASN A 76 -1.25 10.77 -1.21
N PHE A 77 -2.19 9.84 -1.35
CA PHE A 77 -2.17 8.58 -0.61
C PHE A 77 -0.93 7.74 -0.94
N ARG A 78 -0.51 7.71 -2.21
CA ARG A 78 0.73 7.03 -2.64
C ARG A 78 2.00 7.64 -2.03
N VAL A 79 1.99 8.92 -1.67
CA VAL A 79 3.12 9.58 -0.98
C VAL A 79 3.08 9.33 0.53
N MET A 80 1.88 9.16 1.10
CA MET A 80 1.68 8.88 2.52
C MET A 80 2.10 7.46 2.92
N MET A 81 1.87 6.48 2.04
CA MET A 81 2.14 5.06 2.27
C MET A 81 3.54 4.65 1.79
#